data_AF-D5G4T1-F1
#
_entry.id   AF-D5G4T1-F1
#
_cell.length_a   1.000
_cell.length_b   1.000
_cell.length_c   1.000
_cell.angle_alpha   90.00
_cell.angle_beta   90.00
_cell.angle_gamma   90.00
#
_symmetry.space_group_name_H-M   'P 1'
#
loop_
_entity.id
_entity.type
_entity.pdbx_description
1 polymer ?
#
loop_
_entity_poly.entity_id
_entity_poly.type
_entity_poly.pdbx_seq_one_letter_code
_entity_poly.pdbx_strand_id
1 'polypeptide(L)'
;MPTPPVPSSEEICAKLKDLVMNGRTGLQNMYGRTEVELNTNLEAPIRRGEEMAVKLVKEKGCGYEVALDLTVLTLYDVAILIDDSSSMVHEEGGKRKETLIQYIDHITEIYKLANQSGILAMRFMNRGGGKKDWTGQSRQYLERHSYGGVTRIGTELQRKILKKFAMGNTNQSKPLLVLIVTDGPVEGERKSHLQDVIRNCVHERAGAGKGFEAVAFQFSRIGDDVGAAQLLRNLDQDPVIGEYIDVLPVEFDLEKQMEDKWFVLPKILLGAILPNWDAQDYYDFTRPDGLLPRANDDDCDSGDYWAD
;
A
#
# COMPACT_ATOMS: atom_id res chain seq x y z
N MET A 1 31.38 -9.03 -12.92
CA MET A 1 29.99 -9.49 -13.14
C MET A 1 29.30 -8.48 -14.04
N PRO A 2 28.46 -8.90 -15.01
CA PRO A 2 27.68 -7.96 -15.82
C PRO A 2 26.76 -7.12 -14.91
N THR A 3 26.55 -5.85 -15.27
CA THR A 3 25.61 -4.99 -14.56
C THR A 3 24.19 -5.54 -14.69
N PRO A 4 23.41 -5.64 -13.60
CA PRO A 4 22.03 -6.13 -13.70
C PRO A 4 21.21 -5.24 -14.65
N PRO A 5 20.34 -5.84 -15.48
CA PRO A 5 19.47 -5.08 -16.38
C PRO A 5 18.51 -4.21 -15.55
N VAL A 6 18.17 -3.04 -16.06
CA VAL A 6 17.23 -2.10 -15.42
C VAL A 6 16.11 -1.82 -16.41
N PRO A 7 14.85 -1.71 -15.94
CA PRO A 7 13.74 -1.32 -16.80
C PRO A 7 14.01 -0.05 -17.59
N SER A 8 13.69 -0.09 -18.88
CA SER A 8 13.83 1.04 -19.81
C SER A 8 12.76 2.10 -19.60
N SER A 9 12.99 3.30 -20.14
CA SER A 9 12.01 4.38 -20.16
C SER A 9 10.72 3.95 -20.86
N GLU A 10 10.86 3.22 -21.97
CA GLU A 10 9.74 2.72 -22.77
C GLU A 10 8.86 1.74 -21.99
N GLU A 11 9.47 0.81 -21.24
CA GLU A 11 8.74 -0.15 -20.40
C GLU A 11 8.02 0.54 -19.23
N ILE A 12 8.68 1.49 -18.58
CA ILE A 12 8.07 2.29 -17.50
C ILE A 12 6.90 3.11 -18.06
N CYS A 13 7.09 3.78 -19.20
CA CYS A 13 6.03 4.51 -19.88
C CYS A 13 4.83 3.62 -20.23
N ALA A 14 5.09 2.44 -20.79
CA ALA A 14 4.05 1.48 -21.11
C ALA A 14 3.29 1.03 -19.86
N LYS A 15 4.01 0.69 -18.77
CA LYS A 15 3.42 0.28 -17.49
C LYS A 15 2.53 1.36 -16.88
N LEU A 16 3.00 2.61 -16.82
CA LEU A 16 2.23 3.71 -16.25
C LEU A 16 1.00 4.04 -17.10
N LYS A 17 1.11 4.02 -18.44
CA LYS A 17 -0.02 4.23 -19.35
C LYS A 17 -1.04 3.11 -19.24
N ASP A 18 -0.60 1.86 -19.21
CA ASP A 18 -1.48 0.70 -19.08
C ASP A 18 -2.27 0.73 -17.77
N LEU A 19 -1.61 1.09 -16.66
CA LEU A 19 -2.31 1.28 -15.39
C LEU A 19 -3.39 2.35 -15.48
N VAL A 20 -3.11 3.51 -16.06
CA VAL A 20 -4.10 4.60 -16.17
C VAL A 20 -5.24 4.23 -17.13
N MET A 21 -4.93 3.55 -18.24
CA MET A 21 -5.91 3.28 -19.29
C MET A 21 -6.75 2.04 -19.06
N ASN A 22 -6.15 0.99 -18.50
CA ASN A 22 -6.75 -0.34 -18.41
C ASN A 22 -6.87 -0.83 -16.97
N GLY A 23 -5.85 -0.58 -16.13
CA GLY A 23 -5.82 -1.09 -14.76
C GLY A 23 -6.74 -0.34 -13.78
N ARG A 24 -6.73 1.00 -13.83
CA ARG A 24 -7.49 1.90 -12.94
C ARG A 24 -8.03 3.10 -13.71
N THR A 25 -9.09 2.86 -14.47
CA THR A 25 -9.66 3.83 -15.41
C THR A 25 -10.08 5.15 -14.77
N GLY A 26 -10.39 5.19 -13.46
CA GLY A 26 -10.67 6.45 -12.77
C GLY A 26 -9.48 7.43 -12.76
N LEU A 27 -8.25 6.91 -12.86
CA LEU A 27 -7.03 7.74 -12.94
C LEU A 27 -6.95 8.57 -14.22
N GLN A 28 -7.71 8.21 -15.27
CA GLN A 28 -7.80 9.01 -16.49
C GLN A 28 -8.31 10.43 -16.21
N ASN A 29 -9.10 10.62 -15.15
CA ASN A 29 -9.57 11.94 -14.75
C ASN A 29 -8.47 12.83 -14.15
N MET A 30 -7.31 12.24 -13.79
CA MET A 30 -6.16 12.95 -13.25
C MET A 30 -5.03 13.07 -14.28
N TYR A 31 -4.79 12.04 -15.08
CA TYR A 31 -3.66 11.97 -16.02
C TYR A 31 -4.06 12.13 -17.49
N GLY A 32 -5.34 12.08 -17.83
CA GLY A 32 -5.84 12.20 -19.20
C GLY A 32 -6.35 10.89 -19.78
N ARG A 33 -7.09 11.02 -20.89
CA ARG A 33 -7.73 9.91 -21.64
C ARG A 33 -7.11 9.70 -23.00
N THR A 34 -6.43 10.73 -23.51
CA THR A 34 -5.79 10.72 -24.83
C THR A 34 -4.29 10.51 -24.71
N GLU A 35 -3.68 9.98 -25.77
CA GLU A 35 -2.24 9.77 -25.80
C GLU A 35 -1.45 11.08 -25.60
N VAL A 36 -1.94 12.20 -26.13
CA VAL A 36 -1.31 13.52 -25.99
C VAL A 36 -1.33 14.00 -24.53
N GLU A 37 -2.46 13.85 -23.85
CA GLU A 37 -2.58 14.20 -22.43
C GLU A 37 -1.67 13.31 -21.57
N LEU A 38 -1.68 11.99 -21.81
CA LEU A 38 -0.84 11.05 -21.08
C LEU A 38 0.64 11.34 -21.27
N ASN A 39 1.09 11.59 -22.51
CA ASN A 39 2.47 11.94 -22.80
C ASN A 39 2.91 13.20 -22.03
N THR A 40 2.01 14.17 -21.87
CA THR A 40 2.29 15.41 -21.13
C THR A 40 2.29 15.19 -19.62
N ASN A 41 1.24 14.55 -19.09
CA ASN A 41 1.03 14.42 -17.64
C ASN A 41 1.91 13.34 -16.99
N LEU A 42 2.36 12.35 -17.77
CA LEU A 42 3.22 11.27 -17.28
C LEU A 42 4.71 11.53 -17.51
N GLU A 43 5.12 12.62 -18.17
CA GLU A 43 6.53 12.95 -18.41
C GLU A 43 7.35 12.95 -17.10
N ALA A 44 6.86 13.67 -16.08
CA ALA A 44 7.54 13.76 -14.80
C ALA A 44 7.53 12.43 -14.01
N PRO A 45 6.39 11.70 -13.90
CA PRO A 45 6.37 10.34 -13.35
C PRO A 45 7.33 9.36 -14.04
N ILE A 46 7.39 9.34 -15.38
CA ILE A 46 8.26 8.42 -16.15
C ILE A 46 9.72 8.70 -15.84
N ARG A 47 10.16 9.97 -15.96
CA ARG A 47 11.54 10.36 -15.65
C ARG A 47 11.93 9.99 -14.22
N ARG A 48 11.01 10.17 -13.28
CA ARG A 48 11.21 9.80 -11.87
C ARG A 48 11.28 8.27 -11.70
N GLY A 49 10.45 7.54 -12.42
CA GLY A 49 10.43 6.07 -12.46
C GLY A 49 11.75 5.49 -12.94
N GLU A 50 12.35 6.08 -13.98
CA GLU A 50 13.67 5.68 -14.49
C GLU A 50 14.76 5.82 -13.41
N GLU A 51 14.85 7.00 -12.78
CA GLU A 51 15.81 7.24 -11.69
C GLU A 51 15.60 6.28 -10.52
N MET A 52 14.33 6.00 -10.20
CA MET A 52 13.94 5.06 -9.14
C MET A 52 14.35 3.62 -9.49
N ALA A 53 14.04 3.14 -10.68
CA ALA A 53 14.35 1.78 -11.13
C ALA A 53 15.87 1.52 -11.12
N VAL A 54 16.66 2.50 -11.58
CA VAL A 54 18.13 2.42 -11.53
C VAL A 54 18.62 2.23 -10.10
N LYS A 55 18.12 3.03 -9.15
CA LYS A 55 18.53 2.94 -7.74
C LYS A 55 18.08 1.64 -7.08
N LEU A 56 16.84 1.22 -7.33
CA LEU A 56 16.29 -0.03 -6.81
C LEU A 56 17.15 -1.23 -7.23
N VAL A 57 17.45 -1.35 -8.52
CA VAL A 57 18.20 -2.51 -9.04
C VAL A 57 19.68 -2.41 -8.68
N LYS A 58 20.34 -1.29 -8.99
CA LYS A 58 21.81 -1.20 -8.91
C LYS A 58 22.33 -0.95 -7.49
N GLU A 59 21.57 -0.26 -6.65
CA GLU A 59 22.03 0.11 -5.30
C GLU A 59 21.37 -0.73 -4.21
N LYS A 60 20.13 -1.19 -4.42
CA LYS A 60 19.36 -1.91 -3.38
C LYS A 60 19.21 -3.40 -3.62
N GLY A 61 19.57 -3.90 -4.81
CA GLY A 61 19.46 -5.31 -5.17
C GLY A 61 18.01 -5.77 -5.40
N CYS A 62 17.14 -4.85 -5.83
CA CYS A 62 15.77 -5.18 -6.23
C CYS A 62 15.76 -5.95 -7.56
N GLY A 63 14.86 -6.94 -7.69
CA GLY A 63 14.62 -7.63 -8.95
C GLY A 63 14.02 -6.72 -10.01
N TYR A 64 14.22 -7.06 -11.28
CA TYR A 64 13.77 -6.27 -12.44
C TYR A 64 12.25 -5.99 -12.41
N GLU A 65 11.45 -7.04 -12.31
CA GLU A 65 9.98 -6.95 -12.32
C GLU A 65 9.45 -6.13 -11.14
N VAL A 66 9.98 -6.38 -9.93
CA VAL A 66 9.61 -5.63 -8.73
C VAL A 66 9.99 -4.15 -8.86
N ALA A 67 11.16 -3.86 -9.44
CA ALA A 67 11.59 -2.49 -9.67
C ALA A 67 10.67 -1.76 -10.67
N LEU A 68 10.25 -2.43 -11.75
CA LEU A 68 9.30 -1.90 -12.73
C LEU A 68 7.94 -1.63 -12.08
N ASP A 69 7.41 -2.59 -11.32
CA ASP A 69 6.14 -2.44 -10.62
C ASP A 69 6.16 -1.28 -9.60
N LEU A 70 7.24 -1.14 -8.82
CA LEU A 70 7.39 -0.05 -7.86
C LEU A 70 7.41 1.35 -8.50
N THR A 71 7.71 1.48 -9.81
CA THR A 71 7.65 2.79 -10.49
C THR A 71 6.25 3.38 -10.54
N VAL A 72 5.20 2.57 -10.37
CA VAL A 72 3.81 3.03 -10.27
C VAL A 72 3.61 4.04 -9.15
N LEU A 73 4.40 3.95 -8.07
CA LEU A 73 4.35 4.90 -6.95
C LEU A 73 4.64 6.34 -7.35
N THR A 74 5.26 6.59 -8.51
CA THR A 74 5.51 7.94 -9.01
C THR A 74 4.23 8.71 -9.32
N LEU A 75 3.13 7.99 -9.56
CA LEU A 75 1.80 8.56 -9.76
C LEU A 75 1.19 9.01 -8.43
N TYR A 76 1.39 8.27 -7.35
CA TYR A 76 0.65 8.46 -6.11
C TYR A 76 1.30 9.46 -5.15
N ASP A 77 0.47 10.14 -4.36
CA ASP A 77 0.89 10.67 -3.07
C ASP A 77 0.63 9.62 -1.97
N VAL A 78 1.50 9.53 -0.97
CA VAL A 78 1.36 8.57 0.14
C VAL A 78 1.10 9.27 1.47
N ALA A 79 0.10 8.79 2.22
CA ALA A 79 -0.12 9.19 3.60
C ALA A 79 -0.24 7.97 4.52
N ILE A 80 0.23 8.10 5.76
CA ILE A 80 0.18 7.03 6.76
C ILE A 80 -0.66 7.46 7.96
N LEU A 81 -1.64 6.63 8.32
CA LEU A 81 -2.34 6.69 9.60
C LEU A 81 -1.80 5.60 10.53
N ILE A 82 -1.27 6.02 11.68
CA ILE A 82 -0.52 5.19 12.60
C ILE A 82 -1.33 5.03 13.89
N ASP A 83 -1.54 3.78 14.30
CA ASP A 83 -2.02 3.50 15.65
C ASP A 83 -0.93 3.84 16.68
N ASP A 84 -1.32 4.67 17.65
CA ASP A 84 -0.52 5.09 18.78
C ASP A 84 -1.26 4.81 20.11
N SER A 85 -2.08 3.77 20.13
CA SER A 85 -2.66 3.15 21.34
C SER A 85 -1.56 2.78 22.36
N SER A 86 -1.95 2.47 23.60
CA SER A 86 -0.97 2.04 24.62
C SER A 86 -0.41 0.64 24.34
N SER A 87 -1.15 -0.22 23.64
CA SER A 87 -0.73 -1.58 23.34
C SER A 87 0.50 -1.62 22.44
N MET A 88 0.67 -0.64 21.55
CA MET A 88 1.86 -0.46 20.70
C MET A 88 3.20 -0.41 21.46
N VAL A 89 3.19 -0.07 22.75
CA VAL A 89 4.42 0.02 23.56
C VAL A 89 4.43 -0.87 24.81
N HIS A 90 3.27 -1.32 25.29
CA HIS A 90 3.18 -2.17 26.49
C HIS A 90 3.05 -3.67 26.15
N GLU A 91 2.52 -4.02 24.99
CA GLU A 91 2.37 -5.42 24.58
C GLU A 91 3.62 -5.93 23.85
N GLU A 92 3.75 -7.26 23.82
CA GLU A 92 4.84 -7.97 23.15
C GLU A 92 6.25 -7.46 23.53
N GLY A 93 6.42 -6.99 24.78
CA GLY A 93 7.70 -6.46 25.26
C GLY A 93 8.21 -5.24 24.50
N GLY A 94 7.31 -4.47 23.86
CA GLY A 94 7.65 -3.27 23.09
C GLY A 94 8.06 -3.54 21.63
N LYS A 95 7.98 -4.80 21.18
CA LYS A 95 8.29 -5.20 19.79
C LYS A 95 7.44 -4.47 18.76
N ARG A 96 6.15 -4.26 19.03
CA ARG A 96 5.23 -3.55 18.12
C ARG A 96 5.76 -2.18 17.69
N LYS A 97 6.33 -1.41 18.62
CA LYS A 97 6.98 -0.12 18.30
C LYS A 97 8.21 -0.28 17.42
N GLU A 98 9.05 -1.28 17.67
CA GLU A 98 10.22 -1.56 16.84
C GLU A 98 9.83 -1.97 15.42
N THR A 99 8.80 -2.81 15.27
CA THR A 99 8.21 -3.16 13.97
C THR A 99 7.65 -1.92 13.26
N LEU A 100 6.96 -1.02 13.97
CA LEU A 100 6.47 0.23 13.40
C LEU A 100 7.62 1.13 12.88
N ILE A 101 8.73 1.21 13.61
CA ILE A 101 9.92 1.95 13.18
C ILE A 101 10.44 1.39 11.84
N GLN A 102 10.64 0.08 11.77
CA GLN A 102 11.11 -0.58 10.54
C GLN A 102 10.13 -0.40 9.37
N TYR A 103 8.83 -0.56 9.64
CA TYR A 103 7.76 -0.36 8.65
C TYR A 103 7.85 1.04 8.02
N ILE A 104 7.90 2.08 8.84
CA ILE A 104 7.96 3.47 8.36
C ILE A 104 9.29 3.75 7.66
N ASP A 105 10.41 3.27 8.19
CA ASP A 105 11.74 3.54 7.63
C ASP A 105 11.90 2.91 6.25
N HIS A 106 11.48 1.66 6.07
CA HIS A 106 11.53 0.99 4.77
C HIS A 106 10.58 1.62 3.75
N ILE A 107 9.34 1.96 4.14
CA ILE A 107 8.42 2.69 3.25
C ILE A 107 9.02 4.04 2.84
N THR A 108 9.58 4.78 3.80
CA THR A 108 10.23 6.08 3.54
C THR A 108 11.41 5.91 2.58
N GLU A 109 12.20 4.85 2.75
CA GLU A 109 13.36 4.55 1.91
C GLU A 109 12.98 4.28 0.45
N ILE A 110 11.90 3.54 0.20
CA ILE A 110 11.42 3.25 -1.16
C ILE A 110 10.68 4.46 -1.73
N TYR A 111 9.73 5.02 -1.00
CA TYR A 111 8.85 6.07 -1.52
C TYR A 111 9.59 7.38 -1.80
N LYS A 112 10.67 7.71 -1.08
CA LYS A 112 11.51 8.88 -1.43
C LYS A 112 12.13 8.79 -2.83
N LEU A 113 12.24 7.60 -3.40
CA LEU A 113 12.70 7.40 -4.78
C LEU A 113 11.60 7.79 -5.79
N ALA A 114 10.34 7.56 -5.44
CA ALA A 114 9.17 7.94 -6.24
C ALA A 114 8.80 9.42 -6.06
N ASN A 115 9.01 9.99 -4.88
CA ASN A 115 8.70 11.39 -4.56
C ASN A 115 9.76 11.98 -3.63
N GLN A 116 10.56 12.92 -4.13
CA GLN A 116 11.67 13.51 -3.38
C GLN A 116 11.22 14.31 -2.15
N SER A 117 9.98 14.82 -2.14
CA SER A 117 9.38 15.46 -0.96
C SER A 117 9.02 14.43 0.13
N GLY A 118 9.01 13.13 -0.19
CA GLY A 118 8.70 12.06 0.74
C GLY A 118 7.20 11.92 1.02
N ILE A 119 6.88 11.23 2.11
CA ILE A 119 5.51 10.88 2.51
C ILE A 119 4.73 12.16 2.81
N LEU A 120 3.61 12.39 2.09
CA LEU A 120 2.81 13.60 2.14
C LEU A 120 2.34 13.90 3.57
N ALA A 121 1.91 12.87 4.30
CA ALA A 121 1.52 13.01 5.69
C ALA A 121 1.71 11.73 6.50
N MET A 122 2.33 11.85 7.67
CA MET A 122 2.25 10.86 8.75
C MET A 122 1.36 11.42 9.86
N ARG A 123 0.34 10.68 10.26
CA ARG A 123 -0.61 11.06 11.32
C ARG A 123 -0.78 9.90 12.29
N PHE A 124 -1.01 10.24 13.56
CA PHE A 124 -1.31 9.28 14.61
C PHE A 124 -2.81 9.30 14.93
N MET A 125 -3.40 8.20 15.38
CA MET A 125 -4.84 8.11 15.67
C MET A 125 -5.23 8.93 16.91
N ASN A 126 -4.50 8.82 18.01
CA ASN A 126 -4.87 9.40 19.30
C ASN A 126 -4.23 10.76 19.54
N ARG A 127 -2.91 10.86 19.42
CA ARG A 127 -2.22 12.13 19.68
C ARG A 127 -2.28 13.07 18.49
N GLY A 128 -2.10 14.36 18.80
CA GLY A 128 -1.84 15.38 17.79
C GLY A 128 -0.43 15.25 17.21
N GLY A 129 -0.10 16.11 16.25
CA GLY A 129 1.21 16.14 15.61
C GLY A 129 1.25 15.34 14.30
N GLY A 130 2.31 14.57 14.11
CA GLY A 130 2.67 13.97 12.83
C GLY A 130 3.63 14.84 12.01
N LYS A 131 3.90 14.39 10.79
CA LYS A 131 4.84 15.03 9.85
C LYS A 131 4.18 15.23 8.50
N LYS A 132 4.68 16.20 7.74
CA LYS A 132 4.38 16.39 6.32
C LYS A 132 5.71 16.30 5.57
N ASP A 133 5.66 15.89 4.32
CA ASP A 133 6.83 15.80 3.44
C ASP A 133 7.98 15.04 4.13
N TRP A 134 7.64 13.87 4.67
CA TRP A 134 8.53 13.11 5.53
C TRP A 134 9.54 12.30 4.73
N THR A 135 10.82 12.55 5.01
CA THR A 135 11.99 11.85 4.43
C THR A 135 12.97 11.34 5.49
N GLY A 136 12.60 11.46 6.78
CA GLY A 136 13.48 11.22 7.92
C GLY A 136 13.57 9.76 8.36
N GLN A 137 14.24 9.55 9.50
CA GLN A 137 14.29 8.27 10.22
C GLN A 137 13.31 8.31 11.39
N SER A 138 12.48 7.28 11.52
CA SER A 138 11.31 7.27 12.39
C SER A 138 11.66 7.00 13.85
N ARG A 139 12.75 6.26 14.13
CA ARG A 139 13.16 5.86 15.49
C ARG A 139 13.11 7.00 16.51
N GLN A 140 13.90 8.06 16.31
CA GLN A 140 13.97 9.17 17.27
C GLN A 140 12.61 9.89 17.41
N TYR A 141 11.84 9.95 16.32
CA TYR A 141 10.54 10.61 16.31
C TYR A 141 9.50 9.81 17.11
N LEU A 142 9.46 8.49 16.89
CA LEU A 142 8.55 7.58 17.57
C LEU A 142 8.93 7.34 19.04
N GLU A 143 10.21 7.28 19.38
CA GLU A 143 10.67 7.16 20.78
C GLU A 143 10.22 8.33 21.67
N ARG A 144 10.08 9.52 21.08
CA ARG A 144 9.63 10.74 21.78
C ARG A 144 8.11 10.94 21.69
N HIS A 145 7.42 10.11 20.92
CA HIS A 145 5.97 10.20 20.76
C HIS A 145 5.26 9.66 22.01
N SER A 146 4.14 10.26 22.36
CA SER A 146 3.30 9.77 23.46
C SER A 146 2.31 8.76 22.94
N TYR A 147 2.26 7.58 23.55
CA TYR A 147 1.32 6.52 23.21
C TYR A 147 0.15 6.49 24.21
N GLY A 148 -1.00 6.00 23.78
CA GLY A 148 -2.21 5.84 24.57
C GLY A 148 -3.47 6.36 23.88
N GLY A 149 -4.62 5.84 24.32
CA GLY A 149 -5.92 6.10 23.71
C GLY A 149 -6.52 4.82 23.14
N VAL A 150 -7.51 4.95 22.26
CA VAL A 150 -8.28 3.84 21.68
C VAL A 150 -8.19 3.86 20.16
N THR A 151 -8.31 2.70 19.54
CA THR A 151 -8.11 2.48 18.09
C THR A 151 -9.34 2.91 17.28
N ARG A 152 -9.59 4.23 17.21
CA ARG A 152 -10.68 4.85 16.40
C ARG A 152 -10.26 5.08 14.94
N ILE A 153 -10.02 3.99 14.22
CA ILE A 153 -9.47 4.01 12.85
C ILE A 153 -10.34 4.85 11.90
N GLY A 154 -11.65 4.60 11.83
CA GLY A 154 -12.54 5.26 10.87
C GLY A 154 -12.65 6.77 11.11
N THR A 155 -12.89 7.14 12.36
CA THR A 155 -12.98 8.54 12.80
C THR A 155 -11.70 9.31 12.44
N GLU A 156 -10.55 8.73 12.74
CA GLU A 156 -9.25 9.41 12.60
C GLU A 156 -8.76 9.39 11.16
N LEU A 157 -9.01 8.33 10.40
CA LEU A 157 -8.83 8.28 8.95
C LEU A 157 -9.59 9.42 8.27
N GLN A 158 -10.89 9.55 8.58
CA GLN A 158 -11.70 10.62 7.99
C GLN A 158 -11.17 12.00 8.37
N ARG A 159 -10.87 12.23 9.65
CA ARG A 159 -10.55 13.55 10.19
C ARG A 159 -9.14 14.01 9.85
N LYS A 160 -8.15 13.12 9.93
CA LYS A 160 -6.72 13.47 9.84
C LYS A 160 -6.13 13.25 8.46
N ILE A 161 -6.70 12.36 7.65
CA ILE A 161 -6.23 12.07 6.30
C ILE A 161 -7.26 12.55 5.27
N LEU A 162 -8.43 11.92 5.21
CA LEU A 162 -9.33 12.05 4.06
C LEU A 162 -9.84 13.48 3.89
N LYS A 163 -10.38 14.12 4.93
CA LYS A 163 -10.82 15.52 4.88
C LYS A 163 -9.69 16.55 4.66
N LYS A 164 -8.43 16.13 4.77
CA LYS A 164 -7.27 17.03 4.60
C LYS A 164 -6.64 16.92 3.22
N PHE A 165 -6.66 15.74 2.61
CA PHE A 165 -5.90 15.47 1.40
C PHE A 165 -6.77 14.98 0.23
N ALA A 166 -7.94 14.40 0.51
CA ALA A 166 -8.84 13.84 -0.49
C ALA A 166 -10.21 14.51 -0.46
N MET A 167 -11.10 14.15 0.47
CA MET A 167 -12.49 14.61 0.50
C MET A 167 -12.61 16.14 0.49
N GLY A 168 -13.43 16.68 -0.42
CA GLY A 168 -13.58 18.12 -0.64
C GLY A 168 -12.40 18.82 -1.33
N ASN A 169 -11.28 18.13 -1.60
CA ASN A 169 -10.14 18.70 -2.32
C ASN A 169 -10.40 18.64 -3.83
N THR A 170 -10.84 19.75 -4.43
CA THR A 170 -11.03 19.88 -5.88
C THR A 170 -9.69 19.89 -6.64
N ASN A 171 -8.61 20.28 -5.98
CA ASN A 171 -7.27 20.41 -6.55
C ASN A 171 -6.41 19.15 -6.34
N GLN A 172 -7.01 18.01 -5.96
CA GLN A 172 -6.31 16.74 -5.93
C GLN A 172 -5.83 16.40 -7.35
N SER A 173 -4.51 16.49 -7.57
CA SER A 173 -3.84 16.26 -8.86
C SER A 173 -3.20 14.87 -8.98
N LYS A 174 -3.03 14.17 -7.86
CA LYS A 174 -2.53 12.80 -7.78
C LYS A 174 -3.50 11.93 -6.95
N PRO A 175 -3.61 10.64 -7.26
CA PRO A 175 -4.32 9.72 -6.39
C PRO A 175 -3.56 9.56 -5.06
N LEU A 176 -4.30 9.28 -3.99
CA LEU A 176 -3.73 9.14 -2.64
C LEU A 176 -3.70 7.66 -2.24
N LEU A 177 -2.53 7.12 -1.98
CA LEU A 177 -2.37 5.84 -1.29
C LEU A 177 -2.34 6.11 0.22
N VAL A 178 -3.32 5.59 0.94
CA VAL A 178 -3.39 5.70 2.39
C VAL A 178 -2.95 4.37 3.00
N LEU A 179 -1.86 4.38 3.75
CA LEU A 179 -1.38 3.24 4.53
C LEU A 179 -1.92 3.36 5.95
N ILE A 180 -2.68 2.39 6.40
CA ILE A 180 -3.26 2.32 7.74
C ILE A 180 -2.59 1.18 8.48
N VAL A 181 -1.91 1.50 9.59
CA VAL A 181 -1.25 0.50 10.42
C VAL A 181 -1.87 0.48 11.82
N THR A 182 -2.24 -0.71 12.30
CA THR A 182 -2.87 -0.92 13.60
C THR A 182 -2.41 -2.21 14.27
N ASP A 183 -2.45 -2.24 15.59
CA ASP A 183 -2.21 -3.43 16.40
C ASP A 183 -3.45 -3.97 17.10
N GLY A 184 -4.63 -3.40 16.85
CA GLY A 184 -5.86 -3.73 17.55
C GLY A 184 -7.11 -3.63 16.68
N PRO A 185 -8.27 -4.11 17.18
CA PRO A 185 -9.55 -3.92 16.52
C PRO A 185 -10.02 -2.46 16.61
N VAL A 186 -11.09 -2.14 15.90
CA VAL A 186 -11.77 -0.85 16.04
C VAL A 186 -12.39 -0.71 17.43
N GLU A 187 -12.08 0.41 18.11
CA GLU A 187 -12.58 0.74 19.44
C GLU A 187 -13.15 2.17 19.49
N GLY A 188 -14.12 2.41 20.38
CA GLY A 188 -14.64 3.76 20.63
C GLY A 188 -15.42 4.38 19.47
N GLU A 189 -15.79 3.61 18.46
CA GLU A 189 -16.65 3.98 17.34
C GLU A 189 -17.57 2.82 16.94
N ARG A 190 -18.56 3.08 16.07
CA ARG A 190 -19.49 2.04 15.60
C ARG A 190 -18.74 1.07 14.68
N LYS A 191 -19.03 -0.22 14.78
CA LYS A 191 -18.35 -1.28 13.99
C LYS A 191 -18.35 -1.04 12.48
N SER A 192 -19.41 -0.45 11.92
CA SER A 192 -19.53 -0.15 10.48
C SER A 192 -18.88 1.18 10.07
N HIS A 193 -18.39 1.99 11.02
CA HIS A 193 -18.03 3.36 10.74
C HIS A 193 -16.82 3.47 9.81
N LEU A 194 -15.84 2.58 9.96
CA LEU A 194 -14.67 2.52 9.08
C LEU A 194 -15.08 2.22 7.63
N GLN A 195 -15.94 1.22 7.42
CA GLN A 195 -16.46 0.87 6.10
C GLN A 195 -17.26 2.03 5.50
N ASP A 196 -18.09 2.69 6.31
CA ASP A 196 -18.85 3.87 5.89
C ASP A 196 -17.92 5.02 5.47
N VAL A 197 -16.81 5.23 6.18
CA VAL A 197 -15.83 6.26 5.87
C VAL A 197 -15.13 5.99 4.52
N ILE A 198 -14.70 4.75 4.28
CA ILE A 198 -14.07 4.35 3.02
C ILE A 198 -15.06 4.53 1.85
N ARG A 199 -16.26 3.95 1.97
CA ARG A 199 -17.31 4.05 0.94
C ARG A 199 -17.67 5.49 0.62
N ASN A 200 -17.85 6.31 1.65
CA ASN A 200 -18.19 7.72 1.47
C ASN A 200 -17.06 8.49 0.78
N CYS A 201 -15.80 8.19 1.08
CA CYS A 201 -14.66 8.82 0.41
C CYS A 201 -14.63 8.47 -1.07
N VAL A 202 -14.70 7.18 -1.40
CA VAL A 202 -14.64 6.66 -2.76
C VAL A 202 -15.78 7.22 -3.62
N HIS A 203 -17.01 7.21 -3.10
CA HIS A 203 -18.16 7.82 -3.78
C HIS A 203 -18.04 9.33 -3.95
N GLU A 204 -17.51 10.03 -2.95
CA GLU A 204 -17.33 11.48 -3.03
C GLU A 204 -16.25 11.86 -4.05
N ARG A 205 -15.17 11.08 -4.17
CA ARG A 205 -14.16 11.27 -5.21
C ARG A 205 -14.71 11.03 -6.61
N ALA A 206 -15.51 9.99 -6.81
CA ALA A 206 -16.19 9.76 -8.08
C ALA A 206 -17.16 10.89 -8.41
N GLY A 207 -17.99 11.33 -7.46
CA GLY A 207 -18.91 12.45 -7.63
C GLY A 207 -18.21 13.80 -7.91
N ALA A 208 -16.98 13.97 -7.41
CA ALA A 208 -16.13 15.12 -7.70
C ALA A 208 -15.38 15.02 -9.05
N GLY A 209 -15.66 14.00 -9.85
CA GLY A 209 -15.00 13.77 -11.14
C GLY A 209 -13.55 13.33 -11.03
N LYS A 210 -13.10 12.81 -9.88
CA LYS A 210 -11.74 12.29 -9.67
C LYS A 210 -11.59 10.80 -9.95
N GLY A 211 -12.71 10.07 -10.00
CA GLY A 211 -12.74 8.61 -10.11
C GLY A 211 -12.77 7.92 -8.75
N PHE A 212 -13.13 6.64 -8.72
CA PHE A 212 -13.18 5.84 -7.49
C PHE A 212 -11.76 5.53 -6.98
N GLU A 213 -10.83 5.35 -7.91
CA GLU A 213 -9.42 5.00 -7.69
C GLU A 213 -8.55 6.22 -7.34
N ALA A 214 -9.19 7.38 -7.11
CA ALA A 214 -8.53 8.59 -6.62
C ALA A 214 -7.94 8.41 -5.21
N VAL A 215 -8.40 7.40 -4.46
CA VAL A 215 -7.86 7.01 -3.15
C VAL A 215 -7.79 5.49 -3.08
N ALA A 216 -6.66 4.95 -2.66
CA ALA A 216 -6.44 3.54 -2.41
C ALA A 216 -6.08 3.34 -0.93
N PHE A 217 -6.52 2.24 -0.33
CA PHE A 217 -6.33 1.98 1.11
C PHE A 217 -5.56 0.69 1.33
N GLN A 218 -4.38 0.77 1.94
CA GLN A 218 -3.64 -0.40 2.38
C GLN A 218 -3.77 -0.55 3.89
N PHE A 219 -4.12 -1.73 4.37
CA PHE A 219 -4.07 -2.05 5.80
C PHE A 219 -2.88 -2.96 6.12
N SER A 220 -2.32 -2.75 7.30
CA SER A 220 -1.28 -3.62 7.85
C SER A 220 -1.48 -3.80 9.35
N ARG A 221 -1.31 -5.03 9.81
CA ARG A 221 -1.35 -5.39 11.23
C ARG A 221 0.06 -5.43 11.79
N ILE A 222 0.27 -4.81 12.95
CA ILE A 222 1.47 -5.02 13.76
C ILE A 222 1.10 -5.88 14.98
N GLY A 223 1.92 -6.88 15.26
CA GLY A 223 1.71 -7.77 16.40
C GLY A 223 0.73 -8.91 16.12
N ASP A 224 0.37 -9.64 17.17
CA ASP A 224 -0.39 -10.89 17.08
C ASP A 224 -1.87 -10.80 17.49
N ASP A 225 -2.40 -9.58 17.72
CA ASP A 225 -3.79 -9.39 18.15
C ASP A 225 -4.82 -10.01 17.19
N VAL A 226 -5.66 -10.88 17.75
CA VAL A 226 -6.67 -11.65 17.02
C VAL A 226 -7.82 -10.76 16.55
N GLY A 227 -8.17 -9.72 17.32
CA GLY A 227 -9.21 -8.77 16.96
C GLY A 227 -8.84 -7.93 15.74
N ALA A 228 -7.59 -7.46 15.69
CA ALA A 228 -7.00 -6.79 14.55
C ALA A 228 -6.99 -7.70 13.32
N ALA A 229 -6.55 -8.96 13.48
CA ALA A 229 -6.55 -9.92 12.37
C ALA A 229 -7.97 -10.14 11.83
N GLN A 230 -8.96 -10.34 12.70
CA GLN A 230 -10.35 -10.52 12.28
C GLN A 230 -10.92 -9.27 11.61
N LEU A 231 -10.61 -8.07 12.14
CA LEU A 231 -11.00 -6.81 11.53
C LEU A 231 -10.50 -6.72 10.09
N LEU A 232 -9.20 -6.95 9.88
CA LEU A 232 -8.60 -6.79 8.56
C LEU A 232 -9.14 -7.84 7.57
N ARG A 233 -9.29 -9.11 7.96
CA ARG A 233 -9.96 -10.13 7.11
C ARG A 233 -11.38 -9.72 6.71
N ASN A 234 -12.14 -9.14 7.65
CA ASN A 234 -13.50 -8.71 7.37
C ASN A 234 -13.55 -7.52 6.41
N LEU A 235 -12.56 -6.63 6.46
CA LEU A 235 -12.46 -5.52 5.52
C LEU A 235 -12.15 -6.06 4.13
N ASP A 236 -11.16 -6.95 4.03
CA ASP A 236 -10.68 -7.54 2.76
C ASP A 236 -11.79 -8.29 2.01
N GLN A 237 -12.61 -9.02 2.76
CA GLN A 237 -13.74 -9.80 2.25
C GLN A 237 -15.04 -8.99 2.14
N ASP A 238 -15.02 -7.68 2.41
CA ASP A 238 -16.23 -6.85 2.33
C ASP A 238 -16.66 -6.70 0.86
N PRO A 239 -17.89 -7.11 0.48
CA PRO A 239 -18.32 -7.13 -0.90
C PRO A 239 -18.55 -5.74 -1.51
N VAL A 240 -18.51 -4.68 -0.69
CA VAL A 240 -18.76 -3.31 -1.12
C VAL A 240 -17.47 -2.49 -1.16
N ILE A 241 -16.56 -2.68 -0.21
CA ILE A 241 -15.33 -1.90 -0.14
C ILE A 241 -14.05 -2.68 -0.48
N GLY A 242 -14.13 -4.02 -0.57
CA GLY A 242 -12.99 -4.89 -0.84
C GLY A 242 -12.18 -4.46 -2.06
N GLU A 243 -12.85 -4.05 -3.14
CA GLU A 243 -12.19 -3.60 -4.37
C GLU A 243 -11.32 -2.33 -4.24
N TYR A 244 -11.51 -1.55 -3.17
CA TYR A 244 -10.79 -0.28 -2.93
C TYR A 244 -9.71 -0.40 -1.86
N ILE A 245 -9.60 -1.56 -1.24
CA ILE A 245 -8.67 -1.81 -0.17
C ILE A 245 -7.76 -2.98 -0.54
N ASP A 246 -6.60 -3.04 0.10
CA ASP A 246 -5.81 -4.26 0.19
C ASP A 246 -5.36 -4.42 1.64
N VAL A 247 -5.15 -5.67 2.03
CA VAL A 247 -4.71 -6.05 3.35
C VAL A 247 -3.40 -6.83 3.22
N LEU A 248 -2.36 -6.35 3.89
CA LEU A 248 -1.17 -7.18 4.06
C LEU A 248 -1.60 -8.45 4.84
N PRO A 249 -1.31 -9.67 4.34
CA PRO A 249 -1.81 -10.90 4.93
C PRO A 249 -1.59 -10.95 6.44
N VAL A 250 -2.66 -11.19 7.19
CA VAL A 250 -2.62 -11.05 8.65
C VAL A 250 -1.72 -12.08 9.31
N GLU A 251 -1.45 -13.20 8.63
CA GLU A 251 -0.49 -14.23 8.99
C GLU A 251 0.96 -13.77 8.92
N PHE A 252 1.24 -12.67 8.20
CA PHE A 252 2.59 -12.14 8.09
C PHE A 252 3.01 -11.54 9.43
N ASP A 253 4.00 -12.19 10.04
CA ASP A 253 4.77 -11.59 11.11
C ASP A 253 5.68 -10.52 10.50
N LEU A 254 5.21 -9.27 10.46
CA LEU A 254 5.96 -8.15 9.90
C LEU A 254 7.39 -8.07 10.47
N GLU A 255 7.61 -8.39 11.75
CA GLU A 255 8.94 -8.36 12.37
C GLU A 255 9.90 -9.29 11.62
N LYS A 256 9.46 -10.51 11.30
CA LYS A 256 10.28 -11.53 10.62
C LYS A 256 10.35 -11.31 9.12
N GLN A 257 9.25 -10.86 8.51
CA GLN A 257 9.10 -10.82 7.06
C GLN A 257 9.80 -9.62 6.42
N MET A 258 10.18 -8.59 7.19
CA MET A 258 11.03 -7.51 6.66
C MET A 258 12.43 -8.00 6.23
N GLU A 259 12.82 -9.25 6.55
CA GLU A 259 14.00 -9.91 5.99
C GLU A 259 13.88 -10.11 4.46
N ASP A 260 12.70 -10.50 3.96
CA ASP A 260 12.37 -10.50 2.53
C ASP A 260 11.61 -9.22 2.12
N LYS A 261 12.31 -8.10 2.26
CA LYS A 261 11.78 -6.78 1.93
C LYS A 261 11.24 -6.66 0.50
N TRP A 262 11.72 -7.46 -0.45
CA TRP A 262 11.32 -7.36 -1.86
C TRP A 262 10.03 -8.10 -2.19
N PHE A 263 9.46 -8.80 -1.22
CA PHE A 263 8.10 -9.31 -1.27
C PHE A 263 7.15 -8.43 -0.44
N VAL A 264 7.53 -8.12 0.81
CA VAL A 264 6.65 -7.39 1.74
C VAL A 264 6.41 -5.94 1.34
N LEU A 265 7.47 -5.21 0.94
CA LEU A 265 7.33 -3.78 0.62
C LEU A 265 6.46 -3.54 -0.62
N PRO A 266 6.62 -4.29 -1.73
CA PRO A 266 5.69 -4.16 -2.85
C PRO A 266 4.25 -4.52 -2.47
N LYS A 267 3.98 -5.54 -1.65
CA LYS A 267 2.60 -5.81 -1.20
C LYS A 267 2.02 -4.62 -0.44
N ILE A 268 2.76 -4.04 0.51
CA ILE A 268 2.33 -2.83 1.25
C ILE A 268 2.11 -1.62 0.32
N LEU A 269 2.97 -1.44 -0.67
CA LEU A 269 3.00 -0.21 -1.48
C LEU A 269 2.15 -0.29 -2.74
N LEU A 270 1.89 -1.49 -3.24
CA LEU A 270 1.28 -1.74 -4.53
C LEU A 270 0.05 -2.64 -4.46
N GLY A 271 -0.22 -3.37 -3.38
CA GLY A 271 -1.35 -4.30 -3.33
C GLY A 271 -2.67 -3.58 -3.57
N ALA A 272 -2.91 -2.45 -2.89
CA ALA A 272 -4.07 -1.59 -3.15
C ALA A 272 -4.06 -0.87 -4.53
N ILE A 273 -3.04 -1.08 -5.37
CA ILE A 273 -2.87 -0.41 -6.68
C ILE A 273 -2.83 -1.41 -7.84
N LEU A 274 -2.20 -2.57 -7.68
CA LEU A 274 -1.92 -3.52 -8.73
C LEU A 274 -2.55 -4.89 -8.39
N PRO A 275 -3.49 -5.40 -9.21
CA PRO A 275 -4.19 -6.66 -8.94
C PRO A 275 -3.28 -7.88 -8.76
N ASN A 276 -2.10 -7.90 -9.41
CA ASN A 276 -1.14 -9.00 -9.26
C ASN A 276 -0.46 -9.02 -7.89
N TRP A 277 -0.37 -7.88 -7.20
CA TRP A 277 0.12 -7.80 -5.82
C TRP A 277 -1.02 -8.04 -4.82
N ASP A 278 -2.22 -7.55 -5.14
CA ASP A 278 -3.44 -7.87 -4.40
C ASP A 278 -3.62 -9.40 -4.28
N ALA A 279 -3.57 -10.14 -5.38
CA ALA A 279 -3.74 -11.59 -5.40
C ALA A 279 -2.66 -12.43 -4.67
N GLN A 280 -1.57 -11.81 -4.18
CA GLN A 280 -0.47 -12.51 -3.49
C GLN A 280 -0.72 -12.70 -1.99
N ASP A 281 -1.96 -12.92 -1.58
CA ASP A 281 -2.32 -13.14 -0.17
C ASP A 281 -1.87 -14.51 0.36
N TYR A 282 -1.69 -15.47 -0.54
CA TYR A 282 -1.28 -16.83 -0.25
C TYR A 282 0.14 -17.08 -0.73
N TYR A 283 1.12 -16.37 -0.15
CA TYR A 283 2.52 -16.74 -0.33
C TYR A 283 2.88 -17.84 0.67
N ASP A 284 3.06 -19.05 0.14
CA ASP A 284 3.47 -20.22 0.90
C ASP A 284 4.98 -20.13 1.23
N PHE A 285 5.30 -19.65 2.43
CA PHE A 285 6.69 -19.59 2.95
C PHE A 285 7.38 -20.95 3.07
N THR A 286 6.70 -22.07 2.77
CA THR A 286 7.32 -23.40 2.80
C THR A 286 8.03 -23.79 1.50
N ARG A 287 7.98 -22.95 0.45
CA ARG A 287 8.68 -23.23 -0.81
C ARG A 287 9.97 -22.42 -0.95
N PRO A 288 11.14 -23.05 -0.78
CA PRO A 288 12.39 -22.47 -1.25
C PRO A 288 12.43 -22.57 -2.78
N ASP A 289 12.77 -21.45 -3.41
CA ASP A 289 13.03 -21.22 -4.83
C ASP A 289 11.83 -21.14 -5.80
N GLY A 290 11.92 -20.11 -6.64
CA GLY A 290 10.84 -19.56 -7.43
C GLY A 290 10.32 -20.48 -8.52
N LEU A 291 9.01 -20.45 -8.68
CA LEU A 291 8.26 -20.79 -9.89
C LEU A 291 6.88 -20.15 -9.73
N LEU A 292 6.47 -19.39 -10.75
CA LEU A 292 5.16 -18.76 -10.88
C LEU A 292 4.02 -19.77 -10.65
N PRO A 293 2.83 -19.31 -10.20
CA PRO A 293 1.70 -20.20 -9.94
C PRO A 293 1.30 -20.97 -11.19
N ARG A 294 1.04 -22.28 -11.03
CA ARG A 294 0.52 -23.14 -12.10
C ARG A 294 -0.86 -22.63 -12.52
N ALA A 295 -1.04 -22.57 -13.83
CA ALA A 295 -2.31 -22.33 -14.49
C ALA A 295 -3.37 -23.35 -14.03
N ASN A 296 -4.62 -22.90 -14.06
CA ASN A 296 -5.85 -23.64 -13.82
C ASN A 296 -5.79 -25.07 -14.40
N ASP A 297 -5.98 -26.07 -13.55
CA ASP A 297 -6.35 -27.41 -13.99
C ASP A 297 -7.88 -27.49 -14.03
N ASP A 298 -8.46 -26.92 -15.09
CA ASP A 298 -9.70 -27.44 -15.67
C ASP A 298 -9.28 -28.11 -16.99
N ASP A 299 -9.27 -29.44 -17.03
CA ASP A 299 -10.06 -30.27 -17.96
C ASP A 299 -9.49 -31.67 -18.22
N CYS A 300 -10.43 -32.63 -18.25
CA CYS A 300 -10.46 -33.82 -19.10
C CYS A 300 -9.57 -35.04 -18.76
N ASP A 301 -10.25 -36.04 -18.19
CA ASP A 301 -10.47 -37.35 -18.82
C ASP A 301 -9.24 -38.13 -19.34
N SER A 302 -8.88 -39.18 -18.62
CA SER A 302 -8.56 -40.46 -19.24
C SER A 302 -8.76 -41.58 -18.23
N GLY A 303 -9.70 -42.45 -18.54
CA GLY A 303 -9.97 -43.64 -17.74
C GLY A 303 -8.87 -44.70 -17.82
N ASP A 304 -9.16 -45.73 -17.02
CA ASP A 304 -9.00 -47.16 -17.35
C ASP A 304 -7.71 -47.92 -16.96
N TYR A 305 -7.98 -49.05 -16.28
CA TYR A 305 -7.15 -50.20 -15.86
C TYR A 305 -6.20 -49.98 -14.66
N TRP A 306 -6.27 -50.77 -13.58
CA TRP A 306 -6.12 -52.23 -13.52
C TRP A 306 -6.91 -52.95 -12.40
N ALA A 307 -7.07 -54.26 -12.61
CA ALA A 307 -7.75 -55.26 -11.79
C ALA A 307 -7.12 -55.53 -10.41
N ASP A 308 -7.97 -55.86 -9.43
CA ASP A 308 -8.13 -57.20 -8.82
C ASP A 308 -9.47 -57.29 -8.07
#